data_AF-A0AAP8SLX4-F1
#
_entry.id   AF-A0AAP8SLX4-F1
#
_cell.length_a   1.000
_cell.length_b   1.000
_cell.length_c   1.000
_cell.angle_alpha   90.00
_cell.angle_beta   90.00
_cell.angle_gamma   90.00
#
_symmetry.space_group_name_H-M   'P 1'
#
loop_
_entity.id
_entity.type
_entity.pdbx_description
1 polymer ?
#
loop_
_entity_poly.entity_id
_entity_poly.type
_entity_poly.pdbx_seq_one_letter_code
_entity_poly.pdbx_strand_id
1 'polypeptide(L)'
;MVKPYPMIAKPEQGLLVDIVKPAEFLSLFVDERNYLASEAGIISIKGYAVFRKDIIQRISLVDAEKGIVSSAEINLETDFMATRFPDEPGASKSGFLLTLQVEKIAEEGLGLVACAGDREFNIGTVRPFNAIPVGRTPYCSVVNFEGDGSIFMVCDSEDAIQGGYHGSGRFYEESLLKYTQDFVPKDTLILDIGANVGNHTVFYAKYYGAKEVIPFEPNPAAYQTLIENCRLNRLTNINLAYLGRVVSHLDLEYEISHNPEGNLGGVAYSPREGQGSPSISIDRIPIRDIVGLIKVDVEGMELDVLKSAKKLIQRDSPVIVVEVTDATAASCKEYLSSLHYRIDREYKMYIGIWTLVALKDC
;
A
#
# COMPACT_ATOMS: atom_id res chain seq x y z
N MET A 1 -30.15 6.79 -4.12
CA MET A 1 -29.49 8.10 -3.96
C MET A 1 -28.55 7.98 -2.77
N VAL A 2 -27.27 7.72 -3.03
CA VAL A 2 -26.21 7.71 -2.02
C VAL A 2 -26.02 9.14 -1.56
N LYS A 3 -26.10 9.41 -0.25
CA LYS A 3 -25.72 10.71 0.29
C LYS A 3 -24.21 10.85 0.11
N PRO A 4 -23.70 11.93 -0.50
CA PRO A 4 -22.26 12.15 -0.58
C PRO A 4 -21.69 12.13 0.85
N TYR A 5 -20.59 11.39 1.04
CA TYR A 5 -19.80 11.49 2.26
C TYR A 5 -19.49 12.97 2.50
N PRO A 6 -19.64 13.48 3.74
CA PRO A 6 -19.25 14.85 4.04
C PRO A 6 -17.76 14.97 3.70
N MET A 7 -17.44 15.84 2.74
CA MET A 7 -16.05 16.22 2.47
C MET A 7 -15.41 16.60 3.80
N ILE A 8 -14.47 15.79 4.25
CA ILE A 8 -13.67 16.10 5.42
C ILE A 8 -12.99 17.43 5.11
N ALA A 9 -13.07 18.38 6.06
CA ALA A 9 -12.42 19.68 5.91
C ALA A 9 -10.96 19.45 5.52
N LYS A 10 -10.54 20.05 4.41
CA LYS A 10 -9.13 20.04 3.98
C LYS A 10 -8.28 20.49 5.18
N PRO A 11 -7.23 19.76 5.59
CA PRO A 11 -6.35 20.26 6.64
C PRO A 11 -5.89 21.69 6.28
N GLU A 12 -6.14 22.64 7.18
CA GLU A 12 -5.87 24.07 6.94
C GLU A 12 -4.37 24.39 6.89
N GLN A 13 -3.50 23.42 7.25
CA GLN A 13 -2.06 23.57 7.38
C GLN A 13 -1.35 22.31 6.88
N GLY A 14 -0.30 22.47 6.06
CA GLY A 14 0.52 21.37 5.54
C GLY A 14 1.23 21.72 4.23
N LEU A 15 2.22 20.90 3.86
CA LEU A 15 2.90 20.96 2.56
C LEU A 15 2.59 19.69 1.77
N LEU A 16 2.29 19.84 0.49
CA LEU A 16 2.24 18.77 -0.50
C LEU A 16 3.61 18.63 -1.16
N VAL A 17 4.09 17.40 -1.31
CA VAL A 17 5.27 17.10 -2.12
C VAL A 17 4.82 16.27 -3.32
N ASP A 18 4.74 16.94 -4.46
CA ASP A 18 4.43 16.39 -5.77
C ASP A 18 5.70 15.72 -6.32
N ILE A 19 5.80 14.39 -6.26
CA ILE A 19 6.92 13.66 -6.84
C ILE A 19 6.56 13.34 -8.29
N VAL A 20 7.12 14.13 -9.23
CA VAL A 20 6.74 14.09 -10.65
C VAL A 20 7.26 12.83 -11.35
N LYS A 21 8.29 12.19 -10.79
CA LYS A 21 8.82 10.89 -11.18
C LYS A 21 9.83 10.46 -10.11
N PRO A 22 9.77 9.25 -9.54
CA PRO A 22 11.01 8.59 -9.21
C PRO A 22 11.81 8.62 -10.51
N ALA A 23 13.00 9.24 -10.51
CA ALA A 23 13.97 8.80 -11.50
C ALA A 23 14.00 7.26 -11.39
N GLU A 24 14.38 6.53 -12.44
CA GLU A 24 14.63 5.06 -12.37
C GLU A 24 15.48 4.68 -11.14
N PHE A 25 16.08 5.70 -10.53
CA PHE A 25 17.14 5.72 -9.59
C PHE A 25 16.93 6.54 -8.29
N LEU A 26 15.72 6.92 -7.87
CA LEU A 26 15.55 7.60 -6.57
C LEU A 26 14.13 7.49 -6.02
N SER A 27 13.97 7.01 -4.78
CA SER A 27 12.70 7.00 -4.04
C SER A 27 12.79 7.98 -2.86
N LEU A 28 11.97 9.03 -2.85
CA LEU A 28 12.03 10.11 -1.87
C LEU A 28 10.77 10.14 -0.98
N PHE A 29 10.95 10.41 0.31
CA PHE A 29 9.87 10.46 1.32
C PHE A 29 10.04 11.67 2.23
N VAL A 30 9.13 12.62 2.18
CA VAL A 30 9.19 13.80 3.05
C VAL A 30 8.48 13.47 4.37
N ASP A 31 9.17 13.64 5.51
CA ASP A 31 8.62 13.36 6.84
C ASP A 31 8.13 14.67 7.46
N GLU A 32 6.81 14.78 7.61
CA GLU A 32 6.10 15.96 8.11
C GLU A 32 6.23 16.18 9.63
N ARG A 33 6.78 15.22 10.39
CA ARG A 33 6.83 15.28 11.88
C ARG A 33 7.62 16.46 12.47
N ASN A 34 8.34 17.23 11.66
CA ASN A 34 9.11 18.40 12.11
C ASN A 34 8.48 19.76 11.73
N TYR A 35 7.35 19.81 11.03
CA TYR A 35 6.76 21.10 10.61
C TYR A 35 5.98 21.82 11.72
N LEU A 36 5.55 21.10 12.77
CA LEU A 36 4.66 21.68 13.79
C LEU A 36 5.30 22.68 14.78
N ALA A 37 6.58 23.05 14.64
CA ALA A 37 7.13 24.13 15.47
C ALA A 37 8.42 24.74 14.90
N SER A 38 8.31 25.83 14.11
CA SER A 38 9.17 27.02 14.24
C SER A 38 8.83 28.08 13.19
N GLU A 39 9.08 29.35 13.50
CA GLU A 39 8.90 30.52 12.62
C GLU A 39 9.73 30.49 11.31
N ALA A 40 10.55 29.45 11.10
CA ALA A 40 11.24 29.14 9.86
C ALA A 40 10.68 27.83 9.28
N GLY A 41 10.29 27.83 8.00
CA GLY A 41 9.74 26.67 7.29
C GLY A 41 10.79 25.59 7.03
N ILE A 42 11.14 24.84 8.08
CA ILE A 42 12.07 23.71 8.02
C ILE A 42 11.39 22.51 7.36
N ILE A 43 11.98 21.99 6.27
CA ILE A 43 11.52 20.83 5.51
C ILE A 43 12.51 19.68 5.72
N SER A 44 12.06 18.59 6.33
CA SER A 44 12.87 17.38 6.49
C SER A 44 12.57 16.40 5.36
N ILE A 45 13.56 16.14 4.52
CA ILE A 45 13.46 15.21 3.39
C ILE A 45 14.18 13.93 3.74
N LYS A 46 13.45 12.82 3.82
CA LYS A 46 14.06 11.48 3.91
C LYS A 46 14.08 10.89 2.51
N GLY A 47 15.06 10.07 2.18
CA GLY A 47 15.08 9.45 0.87
C GLY A 47 15.94 8.21 0.85
N TYR A 48 15.72 7.41 -0.17
CA TYR A 48 16.50 6.24 -0.48
C TYR A 48 16.91 6.36 -1.93
N ALA A 49 18.21 6.45 -2.17
CA ALA A 49 18.73 6.16 -3.47
C ALA A 49 18.91 4.64 -3.53
N VAL A 50 18.39 4.00 -4.59
CA VAL A 50 18.99 2.74 -5.09
C VAL A 50 20.34 3.16 -5.75
N PHE A 51 21.01 2.42 -6.62
CA PHE A 51 22.27 2.81 -7.32
C PHE A 51 23.58 2.27 -6.76
N ARG A 52 24.45 2.02 -7.75
CA ARG A 52 25.90 1.95 -7.63
C ARG A 52 26.41 3.24 -6.98
N LYS A 53 26.53 3.21 -5.64
CA LYS A 53 27.19 4.10 -4.67
C LYS A 53 27.34 5.63 -4.89
N ASP A 54 27.30 6.22 -6.10
CA ASP A 54 27.96 7.52 -6.34
C ASP A 54 27.17 8.51 -7.23
N ILE A 55 25.86 8.34 -7.47
CA ILE A 55 25.17 9.13 -8.52
C ILE A 55 24.62 10.46 -7.98
N ILE A 56 23.71 10.46 -7.00
CA ILE A 56 23.07 11.69 -6.51
C ILE A 56 23.91 12.29 -5.38
N GLN A 57 24.36 13.53 -5.57
CA GLN A 57 25.25 14.23 -4.65
C GLN A 57 24.52 15.29 -3.84
N ARG A 58 23.45 15.89 -4.38
CA ARG A 58 22.75 17.00 -3.76
C ARG A 58 21.26 16.98 -4.08
N ILE A 59 20.46 17.45 -3.13
CA ILE A 59 19.04 17.80 -3.35
C ILE A 59 18.85 19.28 -3.05
N SER A 60 18.10 19.95 -3.92
CA SER A 60 17.83 21.39 -3.86
C SER A 60 16.34 21.69 -3.96
N LEU A 61 15.91 22.73 -3.26
CA LEU A 61 14.66 23.44 -3.51
C LEU A 61 14.94 24.62 -4.43
N VAL A 62 14.14 24.73 -5.49
CA VAL A 62 14.31 25.71 -6.56
C VAL A 62 13.04 26.53 -6.70
N ASP A 63 13.14 27.81 -6.45
CA ASP A 63 12.11 28.79 -6.79
C ASP A 63 12.27 29.18 -8.27
N ALA A 64 11.15 29.32 -9.00
CA ALA A 64 11.18 29.58 -10.44
C ALA A 64 11.82 30.93 -10.80
N GLU A 65 11.75 31.92 -9.92
CA GLU A 65 12.30 33.26 -10.13
C GLU A 65 13.64 33.45 -9.43
N LYS A 66 13.77 32.90 -8.21
CA LYS A 66 14.96 33.11 -7.36
C LYS A 66 16.04 32.05 -7.56
N GLY A 67 15.74 30.97 -8.27
CA GLY A 67 16.65 29.83 -8.41
C GLY A 67 16.73 28.99 -7.14
N ILE A 68 17.89 28.41 -6.85
CA ILE A 68 18.08 27.54 -5.68
C ILE A 68 17.90 28.35 -4.39
N VAL A 69 16.89 27.98 -3.58
CA VAL A 69 16.59 28.63 -2.29
C VAL A 69 17.07 27.80 -1.09
N SER A 70 17.32 26.51 -1.28
CA SER A 70 17.86 25.63 -0.24
C SER A 70 18.53 24.42 -0.88
N SER A 71 19.62 23.92 -0.30
CA SER A 71 20.31 22.72 -0.78
C SER A 71 20.92 21.93 0.36
N ALA A 72 20.99 20.62 0.19
CA ALA A 72 21.71 19.72 1.09
C ALA A 72 22.46 18.66 0.28
N GLU A 73 23.74 18.47 0.60
CA GLU A 73 24.58 17.41 0.04
C GLU A 73 24.23 16.08 0.71
N ILE A 74 24.26 15.00 -0.07
CA ILE A 74 24.06 13.63 0.41
C ILE A 74 25.42 13.06 0.78
N ASN A 75 25.62 12.78 2.07
CA ASN A 75 26.78 12.05 2.54
C ASN A 75 26.37 10.63 2.96
N LEU A 76 26.59 9.64 2.08
CA LEU A 76 26.19 8.25 2.34
C LEU A 76 26.97 7.57 3.49
N GLU A 77 28.07 8.17 3.97
CA GLU A 77 28.80 7.66 5.15
C GLU A 77 28.17 8.12 6.47
N THR A 78 27.63 9.33 6.52
CA THR A 78 27.09 9.94 7.75
C THR A 78 25.57 10.01 7.79
N ASP A 79 24.92 10.11 6.63
CA ASP A 79 23.47 10.23 6.48
C ASP A 79 22.82 8.85 6.31
N PHE A 80 23.55 7.78 6.63
CA PHE A 80 23.14 6.41 6.38
C PHE A 80 22.00 5.97 7.31
N MET A 81 20.84 5.67 6.72
CA MET A 81 19.83 4.81 7.36
C MET A 81 19.97 3.39 6.81
N ALA A 82 20.37 2.45 7.66
CA ALA A 82 20.54 1.05 7.31
C ALA A 82 19.16 0.39 7.10
N THR A 83 18.76 0.17 5.85
CA THR A 83 17.63 -0.70 5.51
C THR A 83 18.07 -1.72 4.46
N ARG A 84 18.13 -3.00 4.85
CA ARG A 84 18.31 -4.11 3.91
C ARG A 84 16.99 -4.33 3.17
N PHE A 85 17.00 -4.25 1.84
CA PHE A 85 15.95 -4.88 1.04
C PHE A 85 16.44 -6.26 0.56
N PRO A 86 15.65 -7.34 0.64
CA PRO A 86 15.86 -8.56 -0.14
C PRO A 86 15.26 -8.31 -1.53
N ASP A 87 16.00 -8.14 -2.63
CA ASP A 87 16.32 -9.24 -3.56
C ASP A 87 17.10 -8.73 -4.82
N GLU A 88 18.00 -7.76 -4.67
CA GLU A 88 18.87 -7.34 -5.79
C GLU A 88 20.34 -7.72 -5.52
N PRO A 89 20.88 -8.74 -6.20
CA PRO A 89 22.29 -9.10 -6.12
C PRO A 89 23.16 -7.96 -6.66
N GLY A 90 23.92 -7.30 -5.78
CA GLY A 90 24.88 -6.24 -6.14
C GLY A 90 24.41 -4.80 -5.94
N ALA A 91 23.15 -4.58 -5.53
CA ALA A 91 22.68 -3.24 -5.16
C ALA A 91 23.10 -2.91 -3.71
N SER A 92 24.10 -2.03 -3.54
CA SER A 92 24.41 -1.43 -2.25
C SER A 92 23.36 -0.37 -1.92
N LYS A 93 22.43 -0.68 -1.02
CA LYS A 93 21.39 0.25 -0.58
C LYS A 93 21.95 1.31 0.37
N SER A 94 21.67 2.58 0.10
CA SER A 94 22.05 3.70 0.96
C SER A 94 20.89 4.68 1.11
N GLY A 95 20.31 4.75 2.31
CA GLY A 95 19.32 5.76 2.67
C GLY A 95 19.99 7.06 3.12
N PHE A 96 19.28 8.18 2.98
CA PHE A 96 19.69 9.50 3.48
C PHE A 96 18.57 10.21 4.24
N LEU A 97 18.97 11.08 5.18
CA LEU A 97 18.10 12.06 5.81
C LEU A 97 18.70 13.44 5.59
N LEU A 98 18.00 14.31 4.87
CA LEU A 98 18.40 15.69 4.64
C LEU A 98 17.39 16.64 5.28
N THR A 99 17.87 17.81 5.67
CA THR A 99 17.02 18.91 6.11
C THR A 99 17.29 20.10 5.21
N LEU A 100 16.23 20.57 4.56
CA LEU A 100 16.22 21.79 3.75
C LEU A 100 15.43 22.85 4.52
N GLN A 101 15.94 24.06 4.59
CA GLN A 101 15.26 25.16 5.29
C GLN A 101 14.87 26.22 4.29
N VAL A 102 13.65 26.72 4.41
CA VAL A 102 13.14 27.85 3.61
C VAL A 102 12.35 28.80 4.50
N GLU A 103 12.36 30.09 4.17
CA GLU A 103 11.61 31.09 4.92
C GLU A 103 10.10 30.96 4.69
N LYS A 104 9.69 30.68 3.44
CA LYS A 104 8.29 30.52 3.05
C LYS A 104 8.18 29.74 1.73
N ILE A 105 7.06 29.04 1.54
CA ILE A 105 6.70 28.39 0.27
C ILE A 105 5.51 29.15 -0.33
N ALA A 106 5.67 29.65 -1.55
CA ALA A 106 4.60 30.30 -2.30
C ALA A 106 3.58 29.27 -2.83
N GLU A 107 2.38 29.71 -3.22
CA GLU A 107 1.33 28.82 -3.76
C GLU A 107 1.80 28.04 -5.00
N GLU A 108 2.62 28.68 -5.84
CA GLU A 108 3.22 28.08 -7.04
C GLU A 108 4.12 26.86 -6.72
N GLY A 109 4.70 26.84 -5.51
CA GLY A 109 5.61 25.83 -5.00
C GLY A 109 7.09 26.06 -5.33
N LEU A 110 7.91 25.18 -4.79
CA LEU A 110 9.35 25.09 -5.03
C LEU A 110 9.65 23.78 -5.75
N GLY A 111 10.34 23.83 -6.88
CA GLY A 111 10.85 22.64 -7.55
C GLY A 111 11.80 21.87 -6.64
N LEU A 112 11.69 20.54 -6.65
CA LEU A 112 12.61 19.65 -5.98
C LEU A 112 13.53 19.03 -7.02
N VAL A 113 14.83 19.32 -6.92
CA VAL A 113 15.82 18.94 -7.94
C VAL A 113 16.92 18.11 -7.30
N ALA A 114 17.22 16.97 -7.90
CA ALA A 114 18.37 16.13 -7.54
C ALA A 114 19.52 16.35 -8.54
N CYS A 115 20.74 16.50 -8.03
CA CYS A 115 21.95 16.68 -8.84
C CYS A 115 22.79 15.39 -8.83
N ALA A 116 23.24 14.97 -10.01
CA ALA A 116 24.21 13.90 -10.19
C ALA A 116 25.34 14.35 -11.13
N GLY A 117 26.48 14.72 -10.55
CA GLY A 117 27.51 15.48 -11.26
C GLY A 117 26.92 16.76 -11.84
N ASP A 118 27.13 16.98 -13.14
CA ASP A 118 26.64 18.17 -13.86
C ASP A 118 25.18 18.04 -14.34
N ARG A 119 24.49 16.93 -14.02
CA ARG A 119 23.11 16.68 -14.46
C ARG A 119 22.13 16.98 -13.33
N GLU A 120 21.07 17.70 -13.67
CA GLU A 120 19.95 17.99 -12.78
C GLU A 120 18.71 17.21 -13.21
N PHE A 121 18.03 16.64 -12.23
CA PHE A 121 16.80 15.89 -12.41
C PHE A 121 15.72 16.58 -11.59
N ASN A 122 14.67 17.06 -12.26
CA ASN A 122 13.47 17.47 -11.55
C ASN A 122 12.78 16.21 -11.02
N ILE A 123 12.75 16.09 -9.69
CA ILE A 123 12.16 14.96 -8.99
C ILE A 123 10.83 15.32 -8.34
N GLY A 124 10.44 16.60 -8.34
CA GLY A 124 9.16 16.99 -7.79
C GLY A 124 8.93 18.49 -7.61
N THR A 125 7.88 18.83 -6.87
CA THR A 125 7.59 20.19 -6.40
C THR A 125 7.03 20.12 -4.98
N VAL A 126 7.51 20.98 -4.10
CA VAL A 126 6.96 21.20 -2.75
C VAL A 126 6.01 22.40 -2.80
N ARG A 127 4.74 22.22 -2.44
CA ARG A 127 3.70 23.26 -2.44
C ARG A 127 2.96 23.32 -1.10
N PRO A 128 2.32 24.43 -0.75
CA PRO A 128 1.31 24.45 0.30
C PRO A 128 0.13 23.52 -0.04
N PHE A 129 -0.40 22.79 0.95
CA PHE A 129 -1.49 21.82 0.75
C PHE A 129 -2.78 22.47 0.20
N ASN A 130 -3.01 23.74 0.51
CA ASN A 130 -4.18 24.50 0.04
C ASN A 130 -4.06 25.02 -1.40
N ALA A 131 -2.91 24.90 -2.06
CA ALA A 131 -2.62 25.48 -3.38
C ALA A 131 -2.77 24.50 -4.57
N ILE A 132 -3.49 23.39 -4.39
CA ILE A 132 -3.64 22.34 -5.41
C ILE A 132 -4.66 22.80 -6.48
N PRO A 133 -4.28 22.87 -7.78
CA PRO A 133 -5.24 23.16 -8.84
C PRO A 133 -6.30 22.08 -8.96
N VAL A 134 -7.57 22.48 -9.08
CA VAL A 134 -8.68 21.56 -9.35
C VAL A 134 -8.40 20.81 -10.66
N GLY A 135 -8.36 19.47 -10.62
CA GLY A 135 -8.20 18.62 -11.81
C GLY A 135 -6.76 18.27 -12.21
N ARG A 136 -5.75 18.49 -11.36
CA ARG A 136 -4.43 17.86 -11.49
C ARG A 136 -4.26 16.73 -10.45
N THR A 137 -3.71 15.61 -10.89
CA THR A 137 -3.34 14.48 -10.01
C THR A 137 -1.82 14.34 -9.97
N PRO A 138 -1.19 14.87 -8.91
CA PRO A 138 0.05 14.31 -8.43
C PRO A 138 -0.02 14.22 -6.90
N TYR A 139 -0.37 13.04 -6.38
CA TYR A 139 -0.45 12.86 -4.95
C TYR A 139 0.57 11.83 -4.52
N CYS A 140 1.36 12.18 -3.52
CA CYS A 140 2.01 11.21 -2.66
C CYS A 140 2.03 11.87 -1.29
N SER A 141 0.85 11.91 -0.65
CA SER A 141 0.75 12.39 0.74
C SER A 141 1.03 11.22 1.66
N VAL A 142 1.86 11.45 2.68
CA VAL A 142 2.18 10.47 3.70
C VAL A 142 1.33 10.83 4.92
N VAL A 143 0.28 10.07 5.20
CA VAL A 143 -0.65 10.39 6.30
C VAL A 143 -0.32 9.56 7.52
N ASN A 144 -0.06 10.24 8.63
CA ASN A 144 0.12 9.61 9.93
C ASN A 144 -1.24 9.41 10.62
N PHE A 145 -1.52 8.19 11.05
CA PHE A 145 -2.76 7.86 11.72
C PHE A 145 -2.64 8.26 13.20
N GLU A 146 -3.49 9.17 13.65
CA GLU A 146 -3.47 9.65 15.03
C GLU A 146 -3.65 8.48 16.01
N GLY A 147 -2.66 8.26 16.89
CA GLY A 147 -2.69 7.29 17.98
C GLY A 147 -1.75 6.09 17.83
N ASP A 148 -1.58 5.53 16.63
CA ASP A 148 -0.82 4.27 16.43
C ASP A 148 0.44 4.41 15.55
N GLY A 149 0.66 5.61 15.00
CA GLY A 149 1.84 5.94 14.20
C GLY A 149 1.92 5.20 12.87
N SER A 150 0.81 4.63 12.37
CA SER A 150 0.74 4.04 11.04
C SER A 150 0.85 5.11 9.98
N ILE A 151 1.53 4.76 8.88
CA ILE A 151 1.85 5.72 7.83
C ILE A 151 1.40 5.16 6.49
N PHE A 152 0.55 5.89 5.76
CA PHE A 152 0.07 5.47 4.44
C PHE A 152 0.32 6.52 3.37
N MET A 153 0.67 6.02 2.19
CA MET A 153 0.81 6.77 0.96
C MET A 153 -0.55 6.93 0.29
N VAL A 154 -0.90 8.16 -0.05
CA VAL A 154 -2.10 8.51 -0.82
C VAL A 154 -1.64 9.00 -2.20
N CYS A 155 -1.75 8.10 -3.19
CA CYS A 155 -1.41 8.36 -4.58
C CYS A 155 -2.60 8.85 -5.41
N ASP A 156 -3.81 8.49 -4.97
CA ASP A 156 -5.07 8.88 -5.58
C ASP A 156 -6.02 9.38 -4.49
N SER A 157 -6.37 10.68 -4.55
CA SER A 157 -7.29 11.29 -3.59
C SER A 157 -8.76 11.01 -3.88
N GLU A 158 -9.08 10.55 -5.09
CA GLU A 158 -10.44 10.18 -5.49
C GLU A 158 -10.72 8.70 -5.22
N ASP A 159 -9.66 7.88 -5.09
CA ASP A 159 -9.79 6.50 -4.63
C ASP A 159 -10.37 6.43 -3.21
N ALA A 160 -11.38 5.57 -3.03
CA ALA A 160 -12.13 5.51 -1.78
C ALA A 160 -11.26 5.09 -0.59
N ILE A 161 -10.30 4.18 -0.78
CA ILE A 161 -9.42 3.68 0.27
C ILE A 161 -8.31 4.69 0.54
N GLN A 162 -7.59 5.10 -0.50
CA GLN A 162 -6.46 6.01 -0.35
C GLN A 162 -6.91 7.42 0.07
N GLY A 163 -7.75 8.07 -0.73
CA GLY A 163 -8.24 9.41 -0.42
C GLY A 163 -9.21 9.44 0.76
N GLY A 164 -10.18 8.52 0.78
CA GLY A 164 -11.25 8.52 1.76
C GLY A 164 -10.85 8.03 3.15
N TYR A 165 -10.16 6.89 3.24
CA TYR A 165 -9.77 6.29 4.53
C TYR A 165 -8.37 6.73 4.94
N HIS A 166 -7.34 6.42 4.14
CA HIS A 166 -5.95 6.74 4.48
C HIS A 166 -5.72 8.25 4.57
N GLY A 167 -6.31 9.03 3.66
CA GLY A 167 -6.32 10.49 3.68
C GLY A 167 -6.92 11.11 4.95
N SER A 168 -7.79 10.36 5.63
CA SER A 168 -8.40 10.75 6.92
C SER A 168 -7.73 10.13 8.14
N GLY A 169 -6.58 9.47 7.96
CA GLY A 169 -5.85 8.84 9.06
C GLY A 169 -6.53 7.58 9.62
N ARG A 170 -7.31 6.86 8.79
CA ARG A 170 -8.09 5.68 9.23
C ARG A 170 -7.82 4.48 8.34
N PHE A 171 -7.87 3.29 8.93
CA PHE A 171 -7.88 2.05 8.16
C PHE A 171 -9.24 1.84 7.52
N TYR A 172 -9.23 1.35 6.28
CA TYR A 172 -10.43 0.76 5.70
C TYR A 172 -10.80 -0.51 6.48
N GLU A 173 -12.10 -0.75 6.67
CA GLU A 173 -12.64 -1.92 7.40
C GLU A 173 -12.15 -2.10 8.85
N GLU A 174 -11.79 -1.02 9.54
CA GLU A 174 -11.21 -1.10 10.90
C GLU A 174 -12.04 -1.94 11.90
N SER A 175 -13.38 -1.89 11.82
CA SER A 175 -14.26 -2.68 12.70
C SER A 175 -14.23 -4.19 12.40
N LEU A 176 -14.03 -4.57 11.14
CA LEU A 176 -13.80 -5.97 10.75
C LEU A 176 -12.41 -6.41 11.21
N LEU A 177 -11.39 -5.60 10.90
CA LEU A 177 -10.00 -5.87 11.28
C LEU A 177 -9.83 -6.05 12.80
N LYS A 178 -10.49 -5.24 13.62
CA LYS A 178 -10.49 -5.41 15.08
C LYS A 178 -11.25 -6.66 15.52
N TYR A 179 -12.34 -7.00 14.84
CA TYR A 179 -13.14 -8.18 15.17
C TYR A 179 -12.38 -9.48 14.91
N THR A 180 -11.75 -9.60 13.74
CA THR A 180 -11.08 -10.85 13.33
C THR A 180 -9.79 -11.09 14.10
N GLN A 181 -9.19 -10.05 14.69
CA GLN A 181 -7.97 -10.14 15.49
C GLN A 181 -8.08 -11.13 16.65
N ASP A 182 -9.26 -11.24 17.28
CA ASP A 182 -9.49 -12.10 18.44
C ASP A 182 -9.53 -13.60 18.09
N PHE A 183 -9.71 -13.94 16.82
CA PHE A 183 -9.83 -15.32 16.34
C PHE A 183 -8.56 -15.85 15.69
N VAL A 184 -7.65 -14.95 15.27
CA VAL A 184 -6.42 -15.34 14.59
C VAL A 184 -5.33 -15.66 15.61
N PRO A 185 -4.78 -16.88 15.63
CA PRO A 185 -3.68 -17.20 16.53
C PRO A 185 -2.44 -16.33 16.27
N LYS A 186 -1.70 -16.03 17.33
CA LYS A 186 -0.40 -15.35 17.20
C LYS A 186 0.65 -16.30 16.64
N ASP A 187 1.72 -15.73 16.07
CA ASP A 187 2.85 -16.48 15.48
C ASP A 187 2.43 -17.46 14.37
N THR A 188 1.34 -17.15 13.68
CA THR A 188 0.92 -17.84 12.44
C THR A 188 1.08 -16.93 11.23
N LEU A 189 1.08 -17.55 10.04
CA LEU A 189 1.05 -16.84 8.77
C LEU A 189 -0.34 -16.27 8.48
N ILE A 190 -0.37 -15.19 7.71
CA ILE A 190 -1.59 -14.59 7.18
C ILE A 190 -1.47 -14.47 5.66
N LEU A 191 -2.46 -14.95 4.92
CA LEU A 191 -2.56 -14.74 3.47
C LEU A 191 -3.51 -13.58 3.19
N ASP A 192 -3.03 -12.53 2.54
CA ASP A 192 -3.82 -11.35 2.14
C ASP A 192 -4.01 -11.37 0.63
N ILE A 193 -5.12 -11.96 0.15
CA ILE A 193 -5.37 -12.20 -1.27
C ILE A 193 -6.27 -11.08 -1.82
N GLY A 194 -5.74 -10.32 -2.78
CA GLY A 194 -6.31 -9.02 -3.17
C GLY A 194 -5.87 -7.93 -2.19
N ALA A 195 -4.57 -7.81 -1.98
CA ALA A 195 -4.02 -6.93 -0.95
C ALA A 195 -4.12 -5.43 -1.30
N ASN A 196 -4.39 -5.10 -2.57
CA ASN A 196 -4.53 -3.74 -3.09
C ASN A 196 -3.35 -2.86 -2.65
N VAL A 197 -3.61 -1.67 -2.09
CA VAL A 197 -2.60 -0.74 -1.57
C VAL A 197 -2.04 -1.13 -0.19
N GLY A 198 -2.35 -2.31 0.33
CA GLY A 198 -1.75 -2.83 1.57
C GLY A 198 -2.42 -2.41 2.87
N ASN A 199 -3.67 -1.94 2.83
CA ASN A 199 -4.43 -1.56 4.04
C ASN A 199 -4.45 -2.68 5.09
N HIS A 200 -4.95 -3.85 4.71
CA HIS A 200 -5.06 -5.01 5.60
C HIS A 200 -3.68 -5.61 5.90
N THR A 201 -2.81 -5.72 4.89
CA THR A 201 -1.42 -6.19 5.05
C THR A 201 -0.70 -5.46 6.19
N VAL A 202 -0.72 -4.13 6.19
CA VAL A 202 -0.09 -3.31 7.24
C VAL A 202 -0.76 -3.54 8.60
N PHE A 203 -2.10 -3.60 8.65
CA PHE A 203 -2.82 -3.84 9.89
C PHE A 203 -2.48 -5.20 10.51
N TYR A 204 -2.51 -6.27 9.71
CA TYR A 204 -2.17 -7.62 10.12
C TYR A 204 -0.75 -7.70 10.67
N ALA A 205 0.22 -7.12 9.96
CA ALA A 205 1.62 -7.15 10.35
C ALA A 205 1.90 -6.40 11.66
N LYS A 206 1.22 -5.28 11.90
CA LYS A 206 1.40 -4.47 13.12
C LYS A 206 0.66 -5.03 14.33
N TYR A 207 -0.56 -5.52 14.15
CA TYR A 207 -1.49 -5.71 15.27
C TYR A 207 -1.84 -7.16 15.57
N TYR A 208 -1.77 -8.07 14.61
CA TYR A 208 -2.22 -9.46 14.84
C TYR A 208 -1.16 -10.30 15.57
N GLY A 209 0.07 -9.80 15.70
CA GLY A 209 1.18 -10.65 16.15
C GLY A 209 1.46 -11.77 15.14
N ALA A 210 1.24 -11.50 13.86
CA ALA A 210 1.48 -12.43 12.77
C ALA A 210 2.98 -12.75 12.65
N LYS A 211 3.30 -14.01 12.42
CA LYS A 211 4.67 -14.45 12.13
C LYS A 211 5.17 -13.80 10.84
N GLU A 212 4.35 -13.85 9.81
CA GLU A 212 4.60 -13.26 8.50
C GLU A 212 3.26 -13.08 7.76
N VAL A 213 3.14 -11.99 7.00
CA VAL A 213 2.00 -11.71 6.12
C VAL A 213 2.44 -11.89 4.67
N ILE A 214 1.65 -12.64 3.89
CA ILE A 214 1.92 -12.96 2.49
C ILE A 214 0.85 -12.29 1.62
N PRO A 215 1.09 -11.07 1.12
CA PRO A 215 0.17 -10.40 0.21
C PRO A 215 0.23 -10.97 -1.21
N PHE A 216 -0.94 -11.05 -1.85
CA PHE A 216 -1.13 -11.32 -3.27
C PHE A 216 -1.88 -10.14 -3.86
N GLU A 217 -1.26 -9.41 -4.78
CA GLU A 217 -1.89 -8.32 -5.51
C GLU A 217 -1.34 -8.33 -6.93
N PRO A 218 -2.18 -8.57 -7.95
CA PRO A 218 -1.71 -8.69 -9.32
C PRO A 218 -1.60 -7.34 -10.06
N ASN A 219 -2.23 -6.25 -9.59
CA ASN A 219 -2.13 -4.91 -10.17
C ASN A 219 -0.81 -4.22 -9.78
N PRO A 220 0.10 -3.91 -10.73
CA PRO A 220 1.37 -3.26 -10.44
C PRO A 220 1.27 -1.90 -9.77
N ALA A 221 0.29 -1.07 -10.12
CA ALA A 221 0.12 0.23 -9.50
C ALA A 221 -0.28 0.09 -8.01
N ALA A 222 -1.15 -0.86 -7.71
CA ALA A 222 -1.59 -1.13 -6.35
C ALA A 222 -0.47 -1.74 -5.50
N TYR A 223 0.20 -2.79 -5.98
CA TYR A 223 1.24 -3.44 -5.16
C TYR A 223 2.50 -2.57 -5.00
N GLN A 224 2.80 -1.66 -5.93
CA GLN A 224 3.87 -0.68 -5.72
C GLN A 224 3.55 0.23 -4.52
N THR A 225 2.31 0.68 -4.39
CA THR A 225 1.83 1.45 -3.24
C THR A 225 1.86 0.61 -1.95
N LEU A 226 1.48 -0.68 -2.01
CA LEU A 226 1.58 -1.61 -0.89
C LEU A 226 3.02 -1.76 -0.38
N ILE A 227 3.99 -1.97 -1.27
CA ILE A 227 5.40 -2.11 -0.90
C ILE A 227 5.85 -0.86 -0.15
N GLU A 228 5.47 0.32 -0.63
CA GLU A 228 5.80 1.58 0.01
C GLU A 228 5.11 1.75 1.36
N ASN A 229 3.84 1.38 1.49
CA ASN A 229 3.13 1.37 2.77
C ASN A 229 3.78 0.43 3.79
N CYS A 230 4.22 -0.76 3.36
CA CYS A 230 4.98 -1.67 4.22
C CYS A 230 6.30 -1.04 4.68
N ARG A 231 7.01 -0.37 3.77
CA ARG A 231 8.29 0.30 4.04
C ARG A 231 8.12 1.50 4.99
N LEU A 232 7.10 2.34 4.79
CA LEU A 232 6.79 3.49 5.64
C LEU A 232 6.50 3.07 7.08
N ASN A 233 5.87 1.90 7.27
CA ASN A 233 5.59 1.31 8.57
C ASN A 233 6.74 0.46 9.14
N ARG A 234 7.89 0.37 8.44
CA ARG A 234 9.07 -0.41 8.84
C ARG A 234 8.76 -1.88 9.14
N LEU A 235 7.86 -2.47 8.37
CA LEU A 235 7.46 -3.86 8.55
C LEU A 235 8.56 -4.80 8.05
N THR A 236 8.91 -5.80 8.87
CA THR A 236 9.96 -6.79 8.56
C THR A 236 9.42 -8.20 8.39
N ASN A 237 8.13 -8.41 8.62
CA ASN A 237 7.42 -9.69 8.59
C ASN A 237 6.47 -9.78 7.38
N ILE A 238 6.91 -9.29 6.22
CA ILE A 238 6.11 -9.32 4.98
C ILE A 238 6.86 -10.14 3.92
N ASN A 239 6.16 -11.07 3.29
CA ASN A 239 6.68 -11.88 2.19
C ASN A 239 6.09 -11.43 0.85
N LEU A 240 6.87 -10.65 0.10
CA LEU A 240 6.45 -10.02 -1.15
C LEU A 240 6.59 -10.93 -2.39
N ALA A 241 6.97 -12.21 -2.20
CA ALA A 241 7.32 -13.12 -3.30
C ALA A 241 6.16 -13.45 -4.27
N TYR A 242 4.92 -13.14 -3.89
CA TYR A 242 3.72 -13.45 -4.65
C TYR A 242 2.98 -12.22 -5.20
N LEU A 243 3.57 -11.02 -5.07
CA LEU A 243 3.08 -9.85 -5.78
C LEU A 243 3.15 -10.06 -7.31
N GLY A 244 2.17 -9.53 -8.03
CA GLY A 244 2.00 -9.75 -9.46
C GLY A 244 1.37 -11.10 -9.84
N ARG A 245 0.99 -11.94 -8.87
CA ARG A 245 0.31 -13.23 -9.11
C ARG A 245 -1.18 -13.13 -8.88
N VAL A 246 -1.95 -13.75 -9.76
CA VAL A 246 -3.38 -14.01 -9.54
C VAL A 246 -3.51 -15.32 -8.76
N VAL A 247 -4.37 -15.37 -7.73
CA VAL A 247 -4.62 -16.64 -7.04
C VAL A 247 -5.77 -17.37 -7.72
N SER A 248 -5.52 -18.61 -8.12
CA SER A 248 -6.52 -19.44 -8.80
C SER A 248 -6.21 -20.94 -8.63
N HIS A 249 -7.25 -21.77 -8.60
CA HIS A 249 -7.11 -23.23 -8.67
C HIS A 249 -6.84 -23.72 -10.10
N LEU A 250 -7.07 -22.85 -11.09
CA LEU A 250 -6.76 -23.08 -12.49
C LEU A 250 -5.34 -22.57 -12.80
N ASP A 251 -4.60 -23.36 -13.57
CA ASP A 251 -3.24 -23.04 -14.03
C ASP A 251 -3.32 -22.26 -15.34
N LEU A 252 -3.76 -21.00 -15.24
CA LEU A 252 -4.08 -20.10 -16.36
C LEU A 252 -3.44 -18.72 -16.16
N GLU A 253 -3.28 -17.98 -17.24
CA GLU A 253 -3.01 -16.54 -17.17
C GLU A 253 -4.32 -15.75 -17.17
N TYR A 254 -4.33 -14.63 -16.45
CA TYR A 254 -5.51 -13.78 -16.33
C TYR A 254 -5.19 -12.36 -16.81
N GLU A 255 -5.98 -11.89 -17.76
CA GLU A 255 -6.02 -10.48 -18.13
C GLU A 255 -6.77 -9.71 -17.05
N ILE A 256 -6.17 -8.62 -16.60
CA ILE A 256 -6.72 -7.73 -15.56
C ILE A 256 -7.27 -6.52 -16.29
N SER A 257 -8.59 -6.40 -16.31
CA SER A 257 -9.25 -5.23 -16.87
C SER A 257 -9.61 -4.26 -15.75
N HIS A 258 -9.09 -3.03 -15.85
CA HIS A 258 -9.38 -1.98 -14.89
C HIS A 258 -10.75 -1.37 -15.20
N ASN A 259 -11.57 -1.17 -14.17
CA ASN A 259 -12.80 -0.43 -14.32
C ASN A 259 -12.48 1.02 -14.78
N PRO A 260 -13.06 1.53 -15.89
CA PRO A 260 -12.83 2.88 -16.38
C PRO A 260 -13.24 4.00 -15.40
N GLU A 261 -13.96 3.68 -14.32
CA GLU A 261 -14.38 4.64 -13.29
C GLU A 261 -13.32 4.97 -12.22
N GLY A 262 -12.09 4.46 -12.34
CA GLY A 262 -10.95 4.94 -11.53
C GLY A 262 -10.81 4.34 -10.12
N ASN A 263 -11.53 3.26 -9.80
CA ASN A 263 -11.28 2.48 -8.59
C ASN A 263 -10.10 1.52 -8.83
N LEU A 264 -8.96 1.75 -8.16
CA LEU A 264 -7.74 0.95 -8.34
C LEU A 264 -7.91 -0.52 -7.91
N GLY A 265 -8.83 -0.79 -6.98
CA GLY A 265 -9.19 -2.15 -6.53
C GLY A 265 -10.26 -2.84 -7.37
N GLY A 266 -11.04 -2.09 -8.16
CA GLY A 266 -12.10 -2.62 -9.01
C GLY A 266 -11.54 -3.21 -10.30
N VAL A 267 -11.07 -4.46 -10.25
CA VAL A 267 -10.52 -5.17 -11.40
C VAL A 267 -11.37 -6.38 -11.76
N ALA A 268 -11.65 -6.56 -13.05
CA ALA A 268 -12.29 -7.77 -13.55
C ALA A 268 -11.24 -8.67 -14.23
N TYR A 269 -11.28 -9.95 -13.88
CA TYR A 269 -10.33 -10.96 -14.36
C TYR A 269 -10.94 -11.77 -15.50
N SER A 270 -10.21 -11.90 -16.60
CA SER A 270 -10.59 -12.77 -17.71
C SER A 270 -9.48 -13.78 -18.02
N PRO A 271 -9.75 -15.10 -18.00
CA PRO A 271 -8.74 -16.10 -18.34
C PRO A 271 -8.34 -15.96 -19.81
N ARG A 272 -7.05 -15.92 -20.10
CA ARG A 272 -6.52 -15.77 -21.45
C ARG A 272 -5.18 -16.47 -21.59
N GLU A 273 -5.08 -17.44 -22.51
CA GLU A 273 -3.81 -18.14 -22.74
C GLU A 273 -2.75 -17.22 -23.35
N GLY A 274 -1.59 -17.09 -22.70
CA GLY A 274 -0.39 -16.43 -23.21
C GLY A 274 -0.38 -14.90 -23.16
N GLN A 275 -1.39 -14.29 -22.51
CA GLN A 275 -1.44 -12.84 -22.26
C GLN A 275 -2.11 -12.59 -20.89
N GLY A 276 -1.33 -12.19 -19.88
CA GLY A 276 -1.89 -11.79 -18.58
C GLY A 276 -0.94 -12.01 -17.40
N SER A 277 -1.45 -11.79 -16.20
CA SER A 277 -0.76 -12.10 -14.96
C SER A 277 -0.85 -13.61 -14.68
N PRO A 278 0.28 -14.28 -14.43
CA PRO A 278 0.28 -15.73 -14.21
C PRO A 278 -0.40 -16.09 -12.90
N SER A 279 -1.24 -17.12 -12.92
CA SER A 279 -1.89 -17.60 -11.70
C SER A 279 -0.97 -18.46 -10.82
N ILE A 280 -1.36 -18.60 -9.56
CA ILE A 280 -0.78 -19.56 -8.62
C ILE A 280 -1.88 -20.16 -7.74
N SER A 281 -1.83 -21.47 -7.53
CA SER A 281 -2.68 -22.15 -6.55
C SER A 281 -1.99 -22.16 -5.19
N ILE A 282 -2.71 -21.76 -4.14
CA ILE A 282 -2.18 -21.73 -2.76
C ILE A 282 -1.66 -23.10 -2.32
N ASP A 283 -2.36 -24.19 -2.64
CA ASP A 283 -1.94 -25.56 -2.33
C ASP A 283 -0.65 -26.02 -3.05
N ARG A 284 -0.16 -25.25 -4.04
CA ARG A 284 1.14 -25.49 -4.70
C ARG A 284 2.27 -24.70 -4.06
N ILE A 285 1.97 -23.73 -3.21
CA ILE A 285 2.96 -22.94 -2.49
C ILE A 285 3.52 -23.79 -1.33
N PRO A 286 4.85 -23.88 -1.15
CA PRO A 286 5.45 -24.71 -0.10
C PRO A 286 5.36 -24.08 1.30
N ILE A 287 4.14 -23.75 1.74
CA ILE A 287 3.85 -23.16 3.06
C ILE A 287 3.94 -24.24 4.13
N ARG A 288 4.95 -24.15 5.01
CA ARG A 288 5.20 -25.11 6.09
C ARG A 288 4.65 -24.69 7.44
N ASP A 289 4.64 -23.39 7.71
CA ASP A 289 4.07 -22.84 8.93
C ASP A 289 2.53 -22.88 8.87
N ILE A 290 1.92 -22.79 10.05
CA ILE A 290 0.47 -22.72 10.20
C ILE A 290 -0.03 -21.38 9.68
N VAL A 291 -1.05 -21.40 8.83
CA VAL A 291 -1.81 -20.21 8.42
C VAL A 291 -2.97 -20.00 9.38
N GLY A 292 -3.02 -18.84 10.03
CA GLY A 292 -4.09 -18.47 10.96
C GLY A 292 -5.23 -17.69 10.31
N LEU A 293 -4.97 -17.02 9.17
CA LEU A 293 -5.96 -16.22 8.45
C LEU A 293 -5.76 -16.30 6.94
N ILE A 294 -6.85 -16.40 6.20
CA ILE A 294 -6.92 -16.14 4.75
C ILE A 294 -7.94 -15.03 4.51
N LYS A 295 -7.50 -13.89 4.02
CA LYS A 295 -8.35 -12.84 3.46
C LYS A 295 -8.46 -13.05 1.95
N VAL A 296 -9.67 -12.93 1.40
CA VAL A 296 -9.98 -13.06 -0.03
C VAL A 296 -10.86 -11.89 -0.47
N ASP A 297 -10.36 -11.08 -1.39
CA ASP A 297 -11.02 -9.86 -1.87
C ASP A 297 -10.57 -9.61 -3.32
N VAL A 298 -11.17 -10.36 -4.24
CA VAL A 298 -10.69 -10.51 -5.63
C VAL A 298 -11.82 -10.41 -6.67
N GLU A 299 -12.92 -9.75 -6.29
CA GLU A 299 -14.04 -9.32 -7.14
C GLU A 299 -14.46 -10.31 -8.25
N GLY A 300 -15.05 -11.43 -7.85
CA GLY A 300 -15.63 -12.46 -8.72
C GLY A 300 -14.85 -13.77 -8.79
N MET A 301 -13.65 -13.83 -8.22
CA MET A 301 -12.80 -15.04 -8.17
C MET A 301 -12.76 -15.72 -6.80
N GLU A 302 -13.62 -15.32 -5.85
CA GLU A 302 -13.56 -15.80 -4.45
C GLU A 302 -13.58 -17.32 -4.32
N LEU A 303 -14.55 -17.97 -4.97
CA LEU A 303 -14.69 -19.43 -4.92
C LEU A 303 -13.48 -20.14 -5.54
N ASP A 304 -12.90 -19.53 -6.56
CA ASP A 304 -11.71 -20.05 -7.25
C ASP A 304 -10.50 -20.02 -6.32
N VAL A 305 -10.29 -18.89 -5.65
CA VAL A 305 -9.27 -18.71 -4.62
C VAL A 305 -9.46 -19.71 -3.48
N LEU A 306 -10.66 -19.85 -2.94
CA LEU A 306 -10.95 -20.80 -1.85
C LEU A 306 -10.65 -22.24 -2.28
N LYS A 307 -11.01 -22.64 -3.50
CA LYS A 307 -10.67 -23.96 -4.06
C LYS A 307 -9.16 -24.16 -4.22
N SER A 308 -8.42 -23.10 -4.49
CA SER A 308 -6.97 -23.14 -4.67
C SER A 308 -6.22 -23.44 -3.36
N ALA A 309 -6.85 -23.21 -2.21
CA ALA A 309 -6.30 -23.37 -0.86
C ALA A 309 -6.93 -24.55 -0.09
N LYS A 310 -7.61 -25.49 -0.77
CA LYS A 310 -8.40 -26.54 -0.11
C LYS A 310 -7.59 -27.36 0.89
N LYS A 311 -6.41 -27.85 0.51
CA LYS A 311 -5.57 -28.68 1.38
C LYS A 311 -5.05 -27.87 2.56
N LEU A 312 -4.67 -26.62 2.33
CA LEU A 312 -4.22 -25.70 3.39
C LEU A 312 -5.35 -25.41 4.39
N ILE A 313 -6.55 -25.10 3.91
CA ILE A 313 -7.74 -24.86 4.75
C ILE A 313 -8.08 -26.09 5.60
N GLN A 314 -7.97 -27.29 5.02
CA GLN A 314 -8.20 -28.55 5.73
C GLN A 314 -7.12 -28.84 6.79
N ARG A 315 -5.87 -28.48 6.51
CA ARG A 315 -4.72 -28.70 7.40
C ARG A 315 -4.75 -27.76 8.61
N ASP A 316 -4.94 -26.46 8.36
CA ASP A 316 -4.68 -25.42 9.36
C ASP A 316 -5.94 -24.86 10.01
N SER A 317 -7.09 -25.06 9.38
CA SER A 317 -8.37 -24.46 9.80
C SER A 317 -8.30 -22.95 10.08
N PRO A 318 -7.76 -22.14 9.15
CA PRO A 318 -7.59 -20.69 9.35
C PRO A 318 -8.93 -19.98 9.53
N VAL A 319 -8.93 -18.82 10.16
CA VAL A 319 -10.02 -17.85 9.99
C VAL A 319 -10.11 -17.48 8.51
N ILE A 320 -11.31 -17.43 7.94
CA ILE A 320 -11.51 -17.02 6.55
C ILE A 320 -12.32 -15.73 6.53
N VAL A 321 -11.76 -14.71 5.90
CA VAL A 321 -12.45 -13.43 5.62
C VAL A 321 -12.58 -13.33 4.12
N VAL A 322 -13.80 -13.30 3.59
CA VAL A 322 -14.03 -13.27 2.14
C VAL A 322 -15.05 -12.21 1.77
N GLU A 323 -14.64 -11.26 0.94
CA GLU A 323 -15.54 -10.29 0.31
C GLU A 323 -16.22 -10.94 -0.90
N VAL A 324 -17.54 -11.05 -0.84
CA VAL A 324 -18.38 -11.70 -1.85
C VAL A 324 -19.36 -10.71 -2.44
N THR A 325 -19.71 -10.93 -3.70
CA THR A 325 -20.82 -10.24 -4.37
C THR A 325 -22.12 -11.04 -4.21
N ASP A 326 -23.27 -10.44 -4.53
CA ASP A 326 -24.54 -11.18 -4.62
C ASP A 326 -24.45 -12.40 -5.55
N ALA A 327 -23.58 -12.35 -6.58
CA ALA A 327 -23.37 -13.45 -7.52
C ALA A 327 -22.51 -14.59 -6.93
N THR A 328 -21.56 -14.29 -6.04
CA THR A 328 -20.61 -15.28 -5.51
C THR A 328 -20.89 -15.72 -4.08
N ALA A 329 -21.74 -14.99 -3.34
CA ALA A 329 -22.04 -15.25 -1.94
C ALA A 329 -22.59 -16.67 -1.70
N ALA A 330 -23.57 -17.12 -2.49
CA ALA A 330 -24.22 -18.41 -2.28
C ALA A 330 -23.23 -19.59 -2.44
N SER A 331 -22.42 -19.56 -3.50
CA SER A 331 -21.47 -20.63 -3.81
C SER A 331 -20.28 -20.64 -2.84
N CYS A 332 -19.83 -19.47 -2.38
CA CYS A 332 -18.80 -19.38 -1.32
C CYS A 332 -19.32 -19.93 0.01
N LYS A 333 -20.55 -19.56 0.43
CA LYS A 333 -21.16 -20.09 1.66
C LYS A 333 -21.34 -21.61 1.61
N GLU A 334 -21.81 -22.15 0.49
CA GLU A 334 -21.95 -23.60 0.30
C GLU A 334 -20.60 -24.32 0.37
N TYR A 335 -19.58 -23.77 -0.31
CA TYR A 335 -18.24 -24.35 -0.29
C TYR A 335 -17.62 -24.34 1.11
N LEU A 336 -17.70 -23.23 1.83
CA LEU A 336 -17.23 -23.11 3.21
C LEU A 336 -17.96 -24.08 4.14
N SER A 337 -19.28 -24.22 4.00
CA SER A 337 -20.08 -25.19 4.75
C SER A 337 -19.65 -26.63 4.49
N SER A 338 -19.31 -26.96 3.23
CA SER A 338 -18.77 -28.29 2.86
C SER A 338 -17.42 -28.60 3.51
N LEU A 339 -16.70 -27.56 3.95
CA LEU A 339 -15.45 -27.66 4.70
C LEU A 339 -15.67 -27.51 6.21
N HIS A 340 -16.91 -27.58 6.71
CA HIS A 340 -17.27 -27.43 8.13
C HIS A 340 -16.91 -26.06 8.72
N TYR A 341 -17.16 -24.99 7.96
CA TYR A 341 -17.12 -23.62 8.44
C TYR A 341 -18.54 -23.07 8.57
N ARG A 342 -18.79 -22.34 9.65
CA ARG A 342 -19.97 -21.49 9.80
C ARG A 342 -19.63 -20.05 9.45
N ILE A 343 -20.61 -19.31 8.93
CA ILE A 343 -20.50 -17.85 8.83
C ILE A 343 -20.83 -17.28 10.20
N ASP A 344 -19.83 -16.69 10.83
CA ASP A 344 -19.93 -16.11 12.16
C ASP A 344 -20.44 -14.66 12.09
N ARG A 345 -20.03 -13.91 11.06
CA ARG A 345 -20.50 -12.55 10.83
C ARG A 345 -20.56 -12.20 9.35
N GLU A 346 -21.50 -11.32 9.00
CA GLU A 346 -21.63 -10.73 7.66
C GLU A 346 -21.60 -9.19 7.80
N TYR A 347 -20.66 -8.55 7.10
CA TYR A 347 -20.55 -7.09 7.02
C TYR A 347 -21.10 -6.65 5.68
N LYS A 348 -22.10 -5.77 5.69
CA LYS A 348 -22.62 -5.17 4.46
C LYS A 348 -21.79 -3.95 4.11
N MET A 349 -21.13 -3.98 2.95
CA MET A 349 -20.26 -2.90 2.50
C MET A 349 -21.05 -1.87 1.70
N TYR A 350 -21.52 -2.26 0.51
CA TYR A 350 -22.38 -1.44 -0.37
C TYR A 350 -23.49 -2.30 -0.98
N ILE A 351 -24.22 -1.77 -1.97
CA ILE A 351 -25.31 -2.54 -2.61
C ILE A 351 -24.70 -3.74 -3.34
N GLY A 352 -24.96 -4.95 -2.81
CA GLY A 352 -24.59 -6.22 -3.44
C GLY A 352 -23.20 -6.75 -3.13
N ILE A 353 -22.47 -6.15 -2.17
CA ILE A 353 -21.14 -6.61 -1.71
C ILE A 353 -21.16 -6.79 -0.19
N TRP A 354 -20.60 -7.91 0.25
CA TRP A 354 -20.60 -8.36 1.64
C TRP A 354 -19.26 -8.97 2.02
N THR A 355 -18.78 -8.71 3.24
CA THR A 355 -17.62 -9.42 3.79
C THR A 355 -18.09 -10.48 4.77
N LEU A 356 -17.76 -11.74 4.50
CA LEU A 356 -18.09 -12.88 5.36
C LEU A 356 -16.89 -13.20 6.25
N VAL A 357 -17.12 -13.33 7.55
CA VAL A 357 -16.18 -13.93 8.50
C VAL A 357 -16.63 -15.36 8.75
N ALA A 358 -15.83 -16.33 8.32
CA ALA A 358 -16.10 -17.74 8.49
C ALA A 358 -15.11 -18.37 9.46
N LEU A 359 -15.65 -19.13 10.41
CA LEU A 359 -14.90 -19.82 11.45
C LEU A 359 -15.14 -21.32 11.35
N LYS A 360 -14.10 -22.11 11.62
CA LYS A 360 -14.21 -23.57 11.67
C LYS A 360 -15.16 -23.97 12.80
N ASP A 361 -16.04 -24.93 12.54
CA ASP A 361 -16.85 -25.56 13.59
C ASP A 361 -15.96 -26.46 14.45
N CYS A 362 -15.99 -26.20 15.76
CA CYS A 362 -15.20 -26.91 16.78
C CYS A 362 -15.64 -28.37 16.95
#